data_AF-A0A915P2R1-F1
#
_entry.id   AF-A0A915P2R1-F1
#
_cell.length_a   1.000
_cell.length_b   1.000
_cell.length_c   1.000
_cell.angle_alpha   90.00
_cell.angle_beta   90.00
_cell.angle_gamma   90.00
#
_symmetry.space_group_name_H-M   'P 1'
#
loop_
_entity.id
_entity.type
_entity.pdbx_description
1 polymer ?
#
loop_
_entity_poly.entity_id
_entity_poly.type
_entity_poly.pdbx_seq_one_letter_code
_entity_poly.pdbx_strand_id
1 'polypeptide(L)'
;MALGRQAWLEARETIQSILSDTNPVLRDDDNLRKLALVNRSKATMHLPANIGDYTDFYSSIHHATNVGIMFRGKDNALLENWKHLPVGYHGRASSIVVSGVPVRRPWGQVKADEAKEPEFVPSKLMDFELEMAFFVGGKENELGKPIPIENIEEHIFGMVLMNDWKKELK
;
A
#
# COMPACT_ATOMS: atom_id res chain seq x y z
N MET A 1 3.10 -8.66 13.14
CA MET A 1 3.75 -8.99 11.85
C MET A 1 5.10 -9.68 12.07
N ALA A 2 5.99 -9.18 12.94
CA ALA A 2 7.33 -9.75 13.14
C ALA A 2 7.42 -11.25 13.56
N LEU A 3 6.38 -11.83 14.17
CA LEU A 3 6.42 -13.24 14.64
C LEU A 3 6.51 -14.30 13.52
N GLY A 4 6.34 -13.91 12.26
CA GLY A 4 6.48 -14.81 11.11
C GLY A 4 5.28 -15.72 10.84
N ARG A 5 5.36 -16.41 9.70
CA ARG A 5 4.24 -17.08 9.05
C ARG A 5 3.58 -18.15 9.91
N GLN A 6 4.35 -18.93 10.66
CA GLN A 6 3.81 -19.95 11.57
C GLN A 6 2.85 -19.33 12.60
N ALA A 7 3.23 -18.22 13.23
CA ALA A 7 2.36 -17.52 14.17
C ALA A 7 1.13 -16.91 13.50
N TRP A 8 1.24 -16.46 12.24
CA TRP A 8 0.09 -15.93 11.49
C TRP A 8 -0.92 -17.03 11.15
N LEU A 9 -0.43 -18.21 10.75
CA LEU A 9 -1.26 -19.37 10.46
C LEU A 9 -1.94 -19.88 11.72
N GLU A 10 -1.21 -20.03 12.83
CA GLU A 10 -1.76 -20.42 14.12
C GLU A 10 -2.88 -19.46 14.58
N ALA A 11 -2.63 -18.15 14.51
CA ALA A 11 -3.63 -17.14 14.83
C ALA A 11 -4.86 -17.26 13.91
N ARG A 12 -4.65 -17.45 12.61
CA ARG A 12 -5.73 -17.62 11.63
C ARG A 12 -6.58 -18.85 11.95
N GLU A 13 -5.94 -20.01 12.15
CA GLU A 13 -6.62 -21.28 12.45
C GLU A 13 -7.40 -21.20 13.76
N THR A 14 -6.81 -20.57 14.77
CA THR A 14 -7.47 -20.36 16.08
C THR A 14 -8.69 -19.46 15.94
N ILE A 15 -8.58 -18.33 15.24
CA ILE A 15 -9.70 -17.41 15.00
C ILE A 15 -10.80 -18.11 14.19
N GLN A 16 -10.44 -18.86 13.13
CA GLN A 16 -11.40 -19.62 12.33
C GLN A 16 -12.14 -20.66 13.17
N SER A 17 -11.43 -21.40 14.03
CA SER A 17 -12.03 -22.37 14.95
C SER A 17 -12.99 -21.71 15.93
N ILE A 18 -12.58 -20.61 16.59
CA ILE A 18 -13.39 -19.91 17.59
C ILE A 18 -14.62 -19.24 16.98
N LEU A 19 -14.53 -18.76 15.74
CA LEU A 19 -15.65 -18.15 15.01
C LEU A 19 -16.53 -19.17 14.26
N SER A 20 -16.19 -20.46 14.28
CA SER A 20 -16.99 -21.52 13.67
C SER A 20 -18.34 -21.66 14.39
N ASP A 21 -19.39 -21.92 13.62
CA ASP A 21 -20.73 -22.17 14.17
C ASP A 21 -20.81 -23.48 14.97
N THR A 22 -19.82 -24.36 14.84
CA THR A 22 -19.69 -25.62 15.60
C THR A 22 -18.90 -25.48 16.90
N ASN A 23 -18.19 -24.38 17.14
CA ASN A 23 -17.35 -24.20 18.33
C ASN A 23 -18.08 -23.40 19.42
N PRO A 24 -18.36 -23.99 20.61
CA PRO A 24 -19.14 -23.31 21.64
C PRO A 24 -18.35 -22.24 22.40
N VAL A 25 -17.01 -22.23 22.34
CA VAL A 25 -16.14 -21.43 23.23
C VAL A 25 -16.50 -19.93 23.22
N LEU A 26 -16.71 -19.34 22.04
CA LEU A 26 -17.17 -17.96 21.92
C LEU A 26 -18.66 -17.86 21.58
N ARG A 27 -19.21 -18.85 20.86
CA ARG A 27 -20.61 -18.85 20.42
C ARG A 27 -21.59 -18.83 21.60
N ASP A 28 -21.31 -19.64 22.62
CA ASP A 28 -22.22 -19.91 23.74
C ASP A 28 -21.88 -19.12 25.02
N ASP A 29 -20.70 -18.48 25.07
CA ASP A 29 -20.34 -17.57 26.16
C ASP A 29 -20.80 -16.14 25.83
N ASP A 30 -22.01 -15.80 26.27
CA ASP A 30 -22.62 -14.50 26.06
C ASP A 30 -21.81 -13.33 26.62
N ASN A 31 -21.14 -13.53 27.75
CA ASN A 31 -20.35 -12.48 28.40
C ASN A 31 -19.07 -12.22 27.61
N LEU A 32 -18.34 -13.29 27.26
CA LEU A 32 -17.13 -13.20 26.45
C LEU A 32 -17.44 -12.61 25.07
N ARG A 33 -18.52 -13.07 24.42
CA ARG A 33 -18.92 -12.60 23.09
C ARG A 33 -19.23 -11.11 23.05
N LYS A 34 -19.94 -10.58 24.05
CA LYS A 34 -20.25 -9.15 24.16
C LYS A 34 -19.01 -8.30 24.38
N LEU A 35 -17.99 -8.85 25.06
CA LEU A 35 -16.72 -8.16 25.30
C LEU A 35 -15.78 -8.21 24.08
N ALA A 36 -15.72 -9.35 23.39
CA ALA A 36 -14.77 -9.60 22.31
C ALA A 36 -15.25 -9.10 20.93
N LEU A 37 -16.56 -9.12 20.64
CA LEU A 37 -17.10 -8.71 19.34
C LEU A 37 -17.71 -7.31 19.42
N VAL A 38 -17.12 -6.39 18.67
CA VAL A 38 -17.59 -5.00 18.55
C VAL A 38 -18.23 -4.79 17.18
N ASN A 39 -19.38 -4.11 17.14
CA ASN A 39 -19.97 -3.71 15.87
C ASN A 39 -19.02 -2.72 15.16
N ARG A 40 -18.60 -3.06 13.93
CA ARG A 40 -17.69 -2.24 13.14
C ARG A 40 -18.17 -0.78 13.00
N SER A 41 -19.48 -0.51 12.94
CA SER A 41 -20.00 0.86 12.84
C SER A 41 -19.75 1.72 14.08
N LYS A 42 -19.42 1.09 15.22
CA LYS A 42 -19.07 1.74 16.48
C LYS A 42 -17.56 1.83 16.71
N ALA A 43 -16.75 1.26 15.81
CA ALA A 43 -15.30 1.28 15.90
C ALA A 43 -14.70 2.38 15.03
N THR A 44 -13.58 2.95 15.49
CA THR A 44 -12.73 3.83 14.69
C THR A 44 -11.52 3.05 14.23
N MET A 45 -11.29 3.02 12.91
CA MET A 45 -10.12 2.36 12.34
C MET A 45 -8.91 3.29 12.38
N HIS A 46 -7.73 2.70 12.55
CA HIS A 46 -6.45 3.39 12.56
C HIS A 46 -5.51 2.78 11.51
N LEU A 47 -4.34 3.38 11.30
CA LEU A 47 -3.30 2.75 10.51
C LEU A 47 -2.93 1.39 11.14
N PRO A 48 -2.84 0.31 10.34
CA PRO A 48 -2.67 -1.04 10.87
C PRO A 48 -1.24 -1.36 11.33
N ALA A 49 -0.28 -0.48 11.04
CA ALA A 49 1.11 -0.62 11.44
C ALA A 49 1.77 0.76 11.55
N ASN A 50 2.87 0.81 12.32
CA ASN A 50 3.82 1.90 12.20
C ASN A 50 4.72 1.62 10.98
N ILE A 51 4.65 2.47 9.96
CA ILE A 51 5.33 2.27 8.69
C ILE A 51 6.71 2.92 8.77
N GLY A 52 7.77 2.11 8.79
CA GLY A 52 9.15 2.59 8.75
C GLY A 52 9.48 3.17 7.39
N ASP A 53 9.41 2.33 6.35
CA ASP A 53 9.65 2.69 4.96
C ASP A 53 8.46 2.32 4.07
N TYR A 54 8.28 3.10 3.02
CA TYR A 54 7.30 2.86 1.97
C TYR A 54 8.00 2.92 0.62
N THR A 55 7.77 1.91 -0.21
CA THR A 55 8.28 1.80 -1.57
C THR A 55 7.12 1.63 -2.52
N ASP A 56 7.08 2.45 -3.56
CA ASP A 56 6.11 2.36 -4.64
C ASP A 56 6.76 1.73 -5.88
N PHE A 57 6.05 0.80 -6.51
CA PHE A 57 6.53 0.04 -7.67
C PHE A 57 5.71 0.36 -8.92
N TYR A 58 6.38 0.38 -10.06
CA TYR A 58 5.80 0.74 -11.35
C TYR A 58 5.47 -0.48 -12.22
N SER A 59 4.78 -1.47 -11.63
CA SER A 59 4.70 -2.84 -12.18
C SER A 59 3.54 -3.10 -13.15
N SER A 60 2.67 -2.12 -13.41
CA SER A 60 1.58 -2.27 -14.39
C SER A 60 2.06 -1.90 -15.80
N ILE A 61 2.17 -2.88 -16.70
CA ILE A 61 2.63 -2.66 -18.08
C ILE A 61 1.74 -1.68 -18.85
N HIS A 62 0.42 -1.74 -18.61
CA HIS A 62 -0.53 -0.86 -19.29
C HIS A 62 -0.43 0.57 -18.78
N HIS A 63 -0.31 0.76 -17.47
CA HIS A 63 -0.06 2.07 -16.90
C HIS A 63 1.26 2.64 -17.43
N ALA A 64 2.34 1.84 -17.37
CA ALA A 64 3.66 2.23 -17.88
C ALA A 64 3.66 2.62 -19.35
N THR A 65 2.96 1.85 -20.18
CA THR A 65 2.81 2.10 -21.61
C THR A 65 2.00 3.36 -21.86
N ASN A 66 0.87 3.56 -21.16
CA ASN A 66 0.01 4.73 -21.36
C ASN A 66 0.72 6.04 -21.01
N VAL A 67 1.38 6.08 -19.85
CA VAL A 67 2.23 7.22 -19.45
C VAL A 67 3.33 7.42 -20.48
N GLY A 68 4.01 6.35 -20.89
CA GLY A 68 5.03 6.39 -21.92
C GLY A 68 4.57 7.00 -23.24
N ILE A 69 3.40 6.62 -23.72
CA ILE A 69 2.80 7.17 -24.95
C ILE A 69 2.59 8.68 -24.81
N MET A 70 2.06 9.14 -23.67
CA MET A 70 1.79 10.56 -23.44
C MET A 70 3.07 11.41 -23.48
N PHE A 71 4.21 10.87 -23.04
CA PHE A 71 5.48 11.60 -22.96
C PHE A 71 6.44 11.38 -24.14
N ARG A 72 6.44 10.19 -24.73
CA ARG A 72 7.47 9.74 -25.70
C ARG A 72 6.89 9.15 -26.99
N GLY A 73 5.57 9.06 -27.10
CA GLY A 73 4.88 8.44 -28.24
C GLY A 73 4.83 6.91 -28.18
N LYS A 74 4.07 6.31 -29.10
CA LYS A 74 3.78 4.87 -29.13
C LYS A 74 5.01 3.99 -29.28
N ASP A 75 5.95 4.40 -30.13
CA ASP A 75 7.11 3.57 -30.48
C ASP A 75 8.16 3.50 -29.34
N ASN A 76 8.12 4.45 -28.39
CA ASN A 76 9.07 4.59 -27.29
C ASN A 76 8.40 4.59 -25.91
N ALA A 77 7.26 3.90 -25.79
CA ALA A 77 6.42 3.96 -24.60
C ALA A 77 7.15 3.42 -23.34
N LEU A 78 7.73 2.22 -23.43
CA LEU A 78 8.48 1.64 -22.32
C LEU A 78 9.96 1.99 -22.42
N LEU A 79 10.55 2.38 -21.30
CA LEU A 79 12.01 2.46 -21.19
C LEU A 79 12.61 1.05 -21.14
N GLU A 80 13.84 0.91 -21.60
CA GLU A 80 14.53 -0.38 -21.77
C GLU A 80 14.53 -1.20 -20.49
N ASN A 81 14.85 -0.59 -19.35
CA ASN A 81 14.96 -1.25 -18.05
C ASN A 81 13.64 -1.85 -17.51
N TRP A 82 12.48 -1.37 -17.98
CA TRP A 82 11.19 -1.71 -17.36
C TRP A 82 10.87 -3.20 -17.41
N LYS A 83 11.29 -3.90 -18.48
CA LYS A 83 11.08 -5.35 -18.62
C LYS A 83 12.15 -6.20 -17.92
N HIS A 84 13.19 -5.58 -17.38
CA HIS A 84 14.34 -6.28 -16.80
C HIS A 84 14.39 -6.21 -15.28
N LEU A 85 13.68 -5.25 -14.66
CA LEU A 85 13.56 -5.13 -13.22
C LEU A 85 12.23 -4.44 -12.84
N PRO A 86 11.67 -4.73 -11.66
CA PRO A 86 10.51 -4.00 -11.15
C PRO A 86 10.96 -2.60 -10.71
N VAL A 87 10.82 -1.62 -11.61
CA VAL A 87 11.19 -0.22 -11.33
C VAL A 87 10.37 0.27 -10.14
N GLY A 88 11.01 0.97 -9.20
CA GLY A 88 10.34 1.52 -8.02
C GLY A 88 11.16 2.63 -7.39
N TYR A 89 10.56 3.31 -6.41
CA TYR A 89 11.17 4.44 -5.70
C TYR A 89 10.71 4.47 -4.23
N HIS A 90 11.48 5.15 -3.38
CA HIS A 90 11.08 5.38 -2.00
C HIS A 90 10.00 6.45 -1.93
N GLY A 91 8.82 6.08 -1.44
CA GLY A 91 7.73 7.00 -1.16
C GLY A 91 7.89 7.67 0.21
N ARG A 92 6.84 8.37 0.66
CA ARG A 92 6.86 9.10 1.94
C ARG A 92 5.97 8.44 2.99
N ALA A 93 6.60 7.71 3.92
CA ALA A 93 5.88 7.00 5.00
C ALA A 93 5.04 7.93 5.90
N SER A 94 5.55 9.14 6.21
CA SER A 94 4.88 10.07 7.14
C SER A 94 3.53 10.61 6.66
N SER A 95 3.22 10.48 5.37
CA SER A 95 1.96 10.97 4.76
C SER A 95 0.99 9.85 4.41
N ILE A 96 1.28 8.60 4.79
CA ILE A 96 0.33 7.50 4.66
C ILE A 96 -0.75 7.68 5.72
N VAL A 97 -2.00 7.74 5.30
CA VAL A 97 -3.16 7.95 6.17
C VAL A 97 -4.20 6.87 5.96
N VAL A 98 -4.94 6.56 7.02
CA VAL A 98 -6.04 5.58 6.96
C VAL A 98 -7.18 6.12 6.10
N SER A 99 -7.96 5.21 5.51
CA SER A 99 -9.17 5.55 4.75
C SER A 99 -10.10 6.50 5.51
N GLY A 100 -10.66 7.48 4.80
CA GLY A 100 -11.57 8.49 5.36
C GLY A 100 -10.89 9.78 5.82
N VAL A 101 -9.55 9.83 5.90
CA VAL A 101 -8.83 11.08 6.17
C VAL A 101 -8.91 12.01 4.94
N PRO A 102 -9.42 13.24 5.07
CA PRO A 102 -9.49 14.18 3.96
C PRO A 102 -8.10 14.59 3.46
N VAL A 103 -7.88 14.51 2.15
CA VAL A 103 -6.63 14.96 1.51
C VAL A 103 -6.82 16.38 0.98
N ARG A 104 -5.98 17.30 1.46
CA ARG A 104 -5.99 18.69 1.01
C ARG A 104 -5.29 18.82 -0.34
N ARG A 105 -5.89 19.54 -1.28
CA ARG A 105 -5.26 19.90 -2.56
C ARG A 105 -3.89 20.55 -2.30
N PRO A 106 -2.79 19.97 -2.83
CA PRO A 106 -1.46 20.51 -2.57
C PRO A 106 -1.24 21.80 -3.34
N TRP A 107 -0.44 22.69 -2.75
CA TRP A 107 0.15 23.83 -3.42
C TRP A 107 1.59 23.51 -3.81
N GLY A 108 2.10 24.11 -4.87
CA GLY A 108 3.49 23.97 -5.24
C GLY A 108 3.85 24.76 -6.48
N GLN A 109 5.11 24.66 -6.88
CA GLN A 109 5.57 25.25 -8.12
C GLN A 109 4.99 24.51 -9.33
N VAL A 110 4.57 25.26 -10.35
CA VAL A 110 4.08 24.77 -11.65
C VAL A 110 4.70 25.65 -12.72
N LYS A 111 5.21 25.06 -13.80
CA LYS A 111 5.75 25.79 -14.94
C LYS A 111 5.00 25.36 -16.19
N ALA A 112 4.03 26.17 -16.60
CA ALA A 112 3.34 25.96 -17.86
C ALA A 112 4.33 26.06 -19.03
N ASP A 113 4.05 25.37 -20.15
CA ASP A 113 4.93 25.26 -21.32
C ASP A 113 5.49 26.62 -21.79
N GLU A 114 4.61 27.62 -21.89
CA GLU A 114 4.96 28.97 -22.38
C GLU A 114 5.50 29.92 -21.29
N ALA A 115 5.50 29.48 -20.02
CA ALA A 115 5.94 30.31 -18.90
C ALA A 115 7.48 30.36 -18.82
N LYS A 116 8.02 31.57 -18.65
CA LYS A 116 9.47 31.78 -18.43
C LYS A 116 9.92 31.24 -17.08
N GLU A 117 9.15 31.51 -16.02
CA GLU A 117 9.44 31.13 -14.64
C GLU A 117 8.27 30.32 -14.05
N PRO A 118 8.52 29.43 -13.08
CA PRO A 118 7.46 28.71 -12.37
C PRO A 118 6.63 29.65 -11.47
N GLU A 119 5.35 29.33 -11.29
CA GLU A 119 4.43 29.98 -10.36
C GLU A 119 4.11 29.08 -9.15
N PHE A 120 3.93 29.66 -7.97
CA PHE A 120 3.45 28.92 -6.78
C PHE A 120 1.92 29.02 -6.68
N VAL A 121 1.22 27.92 -6.99
CA VAL A 121 -0.24 27.88 -7.12
C VAL A 121 -0.81 26.55 -6.59
N PRO A 122 -2.12 26.46 -6.30
CA PRO A 122 -2.77 25.17 -6.08
C PRO A 122 -2.60 24.26 -7.29
N SER A 123 -2.45 22.94 -7.07
CA SER A 123 -2.42 21.97 -8.15
C SER A 123 -3.68 22.08 -9.03
N LYS A 124 -3.50 22.17 -10.36
CA LYS A 124 -4.58 22.13 -11.35
C LYS A 124 -4.91 20.69 -11.79
N LEU A 125 -3.96 19.78 -11.63
CA LEU A 125 -4.04 18.38 -12.04
C LEU A 125 -3.79 17.48 -10.82
N MET A 126 -4.80 17.35 -9.97
CA MET A 126 -4.77 16.41 -8.86
C MET A 126 -5.43 15.12 -9.33
N ASP A 127 -4.76 13.99 -9.15
CA ASP A 127 -5.21 12.69 -9.60
C ASP A 127 -5.06 11.62 -8.51
N PHE A 128 -5.66 10.46 -8.76
CA PHE A 128 -5.52 9.27 -7.93
C PHE A 128 -4.83 8.16 -8.71
N GLU A 129 -4.07 7.31 -8.02
CA GLU A 129 -3.62 6.04 -8.58
C GLU A 129 -4.19 4.87 -7.79
N LEU A 130 -4.88 3.96 -8.49
CA LEU A 130 -5.43 2.76 -7.89
C LEU A 130 -4.34 1.71 -7.72
N GLU A 131 -4.06 1.35 -6.48
CA GLU A 131 -2.99 0.43 -6.14
C GLU A 131 -3.40 -0.62 -5.10
N MET A 132 -2.54 -1.63 -4.97
CA MET A 132 -2.50 -2.51 -3.82
C MET A 132 -1.09 -2.49 -3.23
N ALA A 133 -1.01 -2.49 -1.90
CA ALA A 133 0.25 -2.58 -1.17
C ALA A 133 0.26 -3.84 -0.30
N PHE A 134 1.44 -4.33 0.03
CA PHE A 134 1.61 -5.40 1.00
C PHE A 134 2.50 -4.97 2.15
N PHE A 135 2.21 -5.48 3.35
CA PHE A 135 3.08 -5.30 4.51
C PHE A 135 4.15 -6.38 4.53
N VAL A 136 5.40 -5.96 4.71
CA VAL A 136 6.49 -6.88 5.02
C VAL A 136 6.31 -7.43 6.43
N GLY A 137 6.47 -8.73 6.59
CA GLY A 137 6.42 -9.42 7.87
C GLY A 137 7.58 -10.40 8.04
N GLY A 138 7.52 -11.16 9.13
CA GLY A 138 8.44 -12.23 9.40
C GLY A 138 9.77 -11.72 9.90
N LYS A 139 10.80 -12.54 9.70
CA LYS A 139 12.16 -12.19 10.12
C LYS A 139 12.69 -11.09 9.19
N GLU A 140 13.23 -10.03 9.77
CA GLU A 140 13.93 -9.01 9.00
C GLU A 140 15.17 -9.61 8.32
N ASN A 141 15.46 -9.17 7.09
CA ASN A 141 16.75 -9.48 6.49
C ASN A 141 17.80 -8.49 6.98
N GLU A 142 19.00 -8.99 7.26
CA GLU A 142 20.10 -8.11 7.68
C GLU A 142 20.59 -7.25 6.51
N LEU A 143 21.09 -6.05 6.81
CA LEU A 143 21.70 -5.19 5.79
C LEU A 143 22.80 -5.94 5.03
N GLY A 144 22.71 -5.91 3.70
CA GLY A 144 23.64 -6.63 2.82
C GLY A 144 23.32 -8.12 2.62
N LYS A 145 22.28 -8.66 3.26
CA LYS A 145 21.80 -10.03 3.05
C LYS A 145 20.47 -10.02 2.28
N PRO A 146 20.46 -10.41 0.99
CA PRO A 146 19.23 -10.45 0.20
C PRO A 146 18.29 -11.57 0.64
N ILE A 147 17.00 -11.42 0.36
CA ILE A 147 15.98 -12.46 0.51
C ILE A 147 15.92 -13.24 -0.82
N PRO A 148 16.18 -14.56 -0.83
CA PRO A 148 15.95 -15.41 -2.00
C PRO A 148 14.46 -15.41 -2.38
N ILE A 149 14.17 -15.45 -3.68
CA ILE A 149 12.78 -15.39 -4.19
C ILE A 149 11.92 -16.54 -3.65
N GLU A 150 12.53 -17.69 -3.39
CA GLU A 150 11.89 -18.89 -2.84
C GLU A 150 11.34 -18.67 -1.42
N ASN A 151 11.84 -17.66 -0.71
CA ASN A 151 11.44 -17.37 0.67
C ASN A 151 10.41 -16.23 0.77
N ILE A 152 9.98 -15.63 -0.34
CA ILE A 152 9.18 -14.40 -0.31
C ILE A 152 7.85 -14.54 0.45
N GLU A 153 7.23 -15.74 0.41
CA GLU A 153 5.99 -16.01 1.12
C GLU A 153 6.11 -15.88 2.65
N GLU A 154 7.31 -16.07 3.20
CA GLU A 154 7.58 -15.88 4.63
C GLU A 154 7.66 -14.40 5.03
N HIS A 155 7.75 -13.50 4.03
CA HIS A 155 7.94 -12.07 4.23
C HIS A 155 6.75 -11.21 3.79
N ILE A 156 5.71 -11.78 3.16
CA ILE A 156 4.48 -11.05 2.82
C ILE A 156 3.41 -11.35 3.87
N PHE A 157 3.12 -10.39 4.75
CA PHE A 157 2.11 -10.57 5.81
C PHE A 157 0.68 -10.54 5.27
N GLY A 158 0.40 -9.59 4.39
CA GLY A 158 -0.95 -9.34 3.88
C GLY A 158 -1.01 -8.05 3.08
N MET A 159 -2.17 -7.79 2.48
CA MET A 159 -2.36 -6.71 1.51
C MET A 159 -3.44 -5.72 1.92
N VAL A 160 -3.34 -4.50 1.38
CA VAL A 160 -4.33 -3.43 1.50
C VAL A 160 -4.56 -2.76 0.16
N LEU A 161 -5.69 -2.06 0.04
CA LEU A 161 -5.90 -1.10 -1.04
C LEU A 161 -5.12 0.17 -0.76
N MET A 162 -4.61 0.80 -1.81
CA MET A 162 -3.89 2.06 -1.73
C MET A 162 -4.39 3.03 -2.80
N ASN A 163 -4.43 4.31 -2.44
CA ASN A 163 -4.59 5.41 -3.37
C ASN A 163 -3.37 6.31 -3.21
N ASP A 164 -2.44 6.26 -4.17
CA ASP A 164 -1.33 7.20 -4.22
C ASP A 164 -1.80 8.50 -4.88
N TRP A 165 -2.04 9.52 -4.06
CA TRP A 165 -2.54 10.81 -4.54
C TRP A 165 -1.42 11.59 -5.22
N LYS A 166 -1.63 11.96 -6.48
CA LYS A 166 -0.62 12.68 -7.26
C LYS A 166 -1.02 14.11 -7.59
N LYS A 167 0.01 14.96 -7.64
CA LYS A 167 -0.02 16.22 -8.37
C LYS A 167 0.75 15.98 -9.67
N GLU A 168 0.02 15.99 -10.79
CA GLU A 168 0.66 15.92 -12.10
C GLU A 168 1.32 17.26 -12.43
N LEU A 169 2.53 17.18 -13.00
CA LEU A 169 3.28 18.32 -13.49
C LEU A 169 3.09 18.38 -15.01
N LYS A 170 2.10 19.16 -15.44
CA LYS A 170 2.11 19.81 -16.75
C LYS A 170 2.11 21.32 -16.53
#